data_AF-A0A821N0S7-F1
#
_entry.id   AF-A0A821N0S7-F1
#
_cell.length_a   1.000
_cell.length_b   1.000
_cell.length_c   1.000
_cell.angle_alpha   90.00
_cell.angle_beta   90.00
_cell.angle_gamma   90.00
#
_symmetry.space_group_name_H-M   'P 1'
#
loop_
_entity.id
_entity.type
_entity.pdbx_description
1 polymer ?
#
loop_
_entity_poly.entity_id
_entity_poly.type
_entity_poly.pdbx_seq_one_letter_code
_entity_poly.pdbx_strand_id
1 'polypeptide(L)'
;AYFTIADHLIVQHMIEWNAFVSASRKHLPADHPLRMFIKPFTYRTVSINYQAALSLVSKCGLVHRIWPFDYDEFLKVCDYISIHYKFRTLPNFISESMHPNKNNRTDDEWNKIYPIYHDLNAYWNIIQ
;
A
#
# COMPACT_ATOMS: atom_id res chain seq x y z
N ALA A 1 7.12 1.85 -13.01
CA ALA A 1 7.15 3.17 -12.35
C ALA A 1 5.85 3.44 -11.62
N TYR A 2 4.73 3.59 -12.34
CA TYR A 2 3.44 3.96 -11.75
C TYR A 2 2.98 3.06 -10.59
N PHE A 3 2.92 1.73 -10.73
CA PHE A 3 2.52 0.83 -9.64
C PHE A 3 3.38 0.97 -8.38
N THR A 4 4.70 1.08 -8.53
CA THR A 4 5.62 1.27 -7.40
C THR A 4 5.39 2.62 -6.71
N ILE A 5 5.08 3.67 -7.48
CA ILE A 5 4.77 4.99 -6.93
C ILE A 5 3.39 4.97 -6.26
N ALA A 6 2.36 4.56 -6.99
CA ALA A 6 0.97 4.59 -6.55
C ALA A 6 0.70 3.62 -5.41
N ASP A 7 0.78 2.32 -5.67
CA ASP A 7 0.29 1.31 -4.73
C ASP A 7 1.25 1.14 -3.54
N HIS A 8 2.56 1.15 -3.80
CA HIS A 8 3.56 0.93 -2.76
C HIS A 8 3.96 2.23 -2.04
N LEU A 9 4.46 3.25 -2.74
CA LEU A 9 5.01 4.42 -2.06
C LEU A 9 3.92 5.36 -1.51
N ILE A 10 2.98 5.78 -2.35
CA ILE A 10 1.99 6.79 -1.96
C ILE A 10 0.85 6.17 -1.14
N VAL A 11 0.18 5.13 -1.66
CA VAL A 11 -0.98 4.52 -0.99
C VAL A 11 -0.58 3.81 0.29
N GLN A 12 0.27 2.77 0.22
CA GLN A 12 0.63 1.97 1.39
C GLN A 12 1.41 2.83 2.41
N HIS A 13 2.53 3.42 2.01
CA HIS A 13 3.42 4.11 2.94
C HIS A 13 2.92 5.51 3.35
N MET A 14 2.71 6.41 2.39
CA MET A 14 2.45 7.82 2.70
C MET A 14 1.02 8.10 3.19
N ILE A 15 0.03 7.33 2.75
CA ILE A 15 -1.38 7.50 3.13
C ILE A 15 -1.75 6.52 4.25
N GLU A 16 -1.87 5.22 3.96
CA GLU A 16 -2.49 4.23 4.86
C GLU A 16 -1.73 4.07 6.17
N TRP A 17 -0.46 3.65 6.10
CA TRP A 17 0.30 3.36 7.31
C TRP A 17 0.68 4.61 8.10
N ASN A 18 0.91 5.74 7.41
CA ASN A 18 1.11 7.04 8.05
C ASN A 18 -0.12 7.50 8.84
N ALA A 19 -1.32 7.38 8.25
CA ALA A 19 -2.56 7.68 8.94
C ALA A 19 -2.77 6.75 10.14
N PHE A 20 -2.56 5.44 9.94
CA PHE A 20 -2.78 4.43 10.97
C PHE A 20 -1.83 4.58 12.17
N VAL A 21 -0.53 4.77 11.94
CA VAL A 21 0.45 4.99 13.02
C VAL A 21 0.24 6.33 13.73
N SER A 22 -0.17 7.37 12.99
CA SER A 22 -0.46 8.68 13.57
C SER A 22 -1.70 8.64 14.45
N ALA A 23 -2.80 8.08 13.94
CA ALA A 23 -4.06 7.98 14.66
C ALA A 23 -3.93 7.13 15.93
N SER A 24 -3.29 5.97 15.83
CA SER A 24 -3.07 5.10 16.99
C SER A 24 -2.26 5.78 18.09
N ARG A 25 -1.19 6.51 17.74
CA ARG A 25 -0.36 7.22 18.73
C ARG A 25 -1.04 8.44 19.32
N LYS A 26 -1.88 9.13 18.55
CA LYS A 26 -2.56 10.37 18.95
C LYS A 26 -3.80 10.11 19.81
N HIS A 27 -4.54 9.04 19.53
CA HIS A 27 -5.85 8.81 20.11
C HIS A 27 -5.93 7.64 21.09
N LEU A 28 -4.93 6.74 21.11
CA LEU A 28 -4.90 5.61 22.03
C LEU A 28 -3.77 5.79 23.07
N PRO A 29 -4.05 5.74 24.37
CA PRO A 29 -3.04 5.66 25.43
C PRO A 29 -2.06 4.50 25.20
N ALA A 30 -0.84 4.61 25.74
CA ALA A 30 0.22 3.63 25.49
C ALA A 30 -0.12 2.21 25.96
N ASP A 31 -0.92 2.11 27.02
CA ASP A 31 -1.46 0.90 27.65
C ASP A 31 -2.79 0.43 27.05
N HIS A 32 -3.33 1.15 26.07
CA HIS A 32 -4.58 0.75 25.41
C HIS A 32 -4.39 -0.59 24.68
N PRO A 33 -5.24 -1.62 24.91
CA PRO A 33 -5.09 -2.94 24.31
C PRO A 33 -4.96 -2.93 22.79
N LEU A 34 -5.80 -2.14 22.10
CA LEU A 34 -5.70 -1.98 20.64
C LEU A 34 -4.35 -1.40 20.20
N ARG A 35 -3.78 -0.44 20.94
CA ARG A 35 -2.47 0.14 20.61
C ARG A 35 -1.34 -0.87 20.80
N MET A 36 -1.41 -1.67 21.86
CA MET A 36 -0.46 -2.76 22.08
C MET A 36 -0.56 -3.81 20.98
N PHE A 37 -1.78 -4.19 20.58
CA PHE A 37 -2.02 -5.15 19.50
C PHE A 37 -1.47 -4.68 18.14
N ILE A 38 -1.72 -3.43 17.76
CA ILE A 38 -1.28 -2.89 16.46
C ILE A 38 0.21 -2.50 16.43
N LYS A 39 0.88 -2.45 17.59
CA LYS A 39 2.26 -1.96 17.71
C LYS A 39 3.27 -2.74 16.86
N PRO A 40 3.24 -4.09 16.79
CA PRO A 40 4.16 -4.85 15.95
C PRO A 40 3.99 -4.53 14.46
N PHE A 41 2.76 -4.30 14.01
CA PHE A 41 2.43 -4.04 12.60
C PHE A 41 2.76 -2.61 12.15
N THR A 42 2.98 -1.69 13.09
CA THR A 42 3.38 -0.28 12.82
C THR A 42 4.85 -0.01 13.15
N TYR A 43 5.62 -1.06 13.44
CA TYR A 43 7.02 -0.92 13.81
C TYR A 43 7.84 -0.32 12.66
N ARG A 44 8.62 0.73 12.97
CA ARG A 44 9.45 1.50 12.02
C ARG A 44 8.72 2.22 10.88
N THR A 45 7.39 2.18 10.79
CA THR A 45 6.61 2.93 9.80
C THR A 45 7.00 4.42 9.75
N VAL A 46 7.06 5.09 10.91
CA VAL A 46 7.42 6.52 10.97
C VAL A 46 8.84 6.76 10.44
N SER A 47 9.79 5.89 10.81
CA SER A 47 11.19 6.01 10.40
C SER A 47 11.36 5.82 8.90
N ILE A 48 10.75 4.77 8.32
CA ILE A 48 10.88 4.52 6.87
C ILE A 48 10.17 5.60 6.06
N ASN A 49 9.00 6.08 6.51
CA ASN A 49 8.27 7.12 5.82
C ASN A 49 8.98 8.47 5.87
N TYR A 50 9.62 8.80 7.00
CA TYR A 50 10.47 9.99 7.11
C TYR A 50 11.67 9.92 6.15
N GLN A 51 12.34 8.76 6.07
CA GLN A 51 13.44 8.58 5.12
C GLN A 51 12.97 8.62 3.66
N ALA A 52 11.80 8.07 3.35
CA ALA A 52 11.20 8.17 2.04
C ALA A 52 10.88 9.63 1.65
N ALA A 53 10.38 10.44 2.59
CA ALA A 53 10.16 11.87 2.40
C ALA A 53 11.43 12.61 1.97
N LEU A 54 12.57 12.27 2.58
CA LEU A 54 13.85 12.93 2.33
C LEU A 54 14.60 12.41 1.09
N SER A 55 14.54 11.10 0.84
CA SER A 55 15.44 10.44 -0.13
C SER A 55 14.73 9.92 -1.38
N LEU A 56 13.41 9.67 -1.31
CA LEU A 56 12.64 9.12 -2.42
C LEU A 56 11.83 10.20 -3.12
N VAL A 57 10.88 10.82 -2.40
CA VAL A 57 9.87 11.74 -2.98
C VAL A 57 10.31 13.21 -3.03
N SER A 58 11.45 13.55 -2.44
CA SER A 58 12.00 14.91 -2.48
C SER A 58 12.43 15.29 -3.89
N LYS A 59 12.55 16.60 -4.16
CA LYS A 59 13.17 17.08 -5.40
C LYS A 59 14.60 16.56 -5.49
N CYS A 60 14.94 15.95 -6.61
CA CYS A 60 16.21 15.23 -6.82
C CYS A 60 16.39 13.97 -5.94
N GLY A 61 15.33 13.53 -5.26
CA GLY A 61 15.23 12.21 -4.65
C GLY A 61 15.26 11.10 -5.69
N LEU A 62 15.22 9.85 -5.22
CA LEU A 62 15.34 8.68 -6.09
C LEU A 62 14.29 8.68 -7.19
N VAL A 63 13.02 8.94 -6.85
CA VAL A 63 11.89 8.92 -7.81
C VAL A 63 12.14 9.90 -8.96
N HIS A 64 12.56 11.13 -8.65
CA HIS A 64 12.88 12.16 -9.64
C HIS A 64 14.08 11.77 -10.53
N ARG A 65 15.01 10.95 -10.02
CA ARG A 65 16.24 10.58 -10.73
C ARG A 65 16.12 9.32 -11.58
N ILE A 66 15.24 8.38 -11.23
CA ILE A 66 15.18 7.07 -11.91
C ILE A 66 13.97 6.92 -12.83
N TRP A 67 13.03 7.86 -12.81
CA TRP A 67 11.84 7.83 -13.65
C TRP A 67 11.71 9.11 -14.48
N PRO A 68 11.05 9.04 -15.65
CA PRO A 68 11.09 10.10 -16.66
C PRO A 68 10.12 11.26 -16.36
N PHE A 69 9.92 11.60 -15.07
CA PHE A 69 9.06 12.70 -14.67
C PHE A 69 9.91 13.90 -14.25
N ASP A 70 9.55 15.09 -14.72
CA ASP A 70 9.95 16.31 -14.03
C ASP A 70 9.33 16.32 -12.63
N TYR A 71 9.99 16.97 -11.67
CA TYR A 71 9.52 16.99 -10.28
C TYR A 71 8.07 17.50 -10.14
N ASP A 72 7.72 18.57 -10.85
CA ASP A 72 6.38 19.15 -10.78
C ASP A 72 5.31 18.21 -11.37
N GLU A 73 5.65 17.44 -12.40
CA GLU A 73 4.77 16.39 -12.95
C GLU A 73 4.63 15.22 -11.99
N PHE A 74 5.70 14.84 -11.29
CA PHE A 74 5.63 13.84 -10.22
C PHE A 74 4.68 14.27 -9.09
N LEU A 75 4.70 15.55 -8.69
CA LEU A 75 3.74 16.06 -7.70
C LEU A 75 2.29 15.94 -8.17
N LYS A 76 2.01 16.26 -9.44
CA LYS A 76 0.66 16.07 -10.03
C LYS A 76 0.24 14.60 -10.03
N VAL A 77 1.17 13.68 -10.26
CA VAL A 77 0.89 12.22 -10.16
C VAL A 77 0.53 11.86 -8.72
N CYS A 78 1.27 12.36 -7.72
CA CYS A 78 0.94 12.15 -6.30
C CYS A 78 -0.44 12.69 -5.92
N ASP A 79 -0.79 13.89 -6.40
CA ASP A 79 -2.10 14.49 -6.17
C ASP A 79 -3.21 13.66 -6.81
N TYR A 80 -3.01 13.23 -8.06
CA TYR A 80 -3.94 12.36 -8.77
C TYR A 80 -4.19 11.05 -8.00
N ILE A 81 -3.12 10.39 -7.54
CA ILE A 81 -3.23 9.15 -6.74
C ILE A 81 -3.99 9.41 -5.44
N SER A 82 -3.66 10.51 -4.75
CA SER A 82 -4.26 10.84 -3.44
C SER A 82 -5.75 11.18 -3.54
N ILE A 83 -6.17 11.89 -4.59
CA ILE A 83 -7.59 12.25 -4.82
C ILE A 83 -8.43 11.03 -5.19
N HIS A 84 -7.85 10.07 -5.91
CA HIS A 84 -8.55 8.86 -6.36
C HIS A 84 -8.37 7.65 -5.42
N TYR A 85 -7.61 7.82 -4.35
CA TYR A 85 -7.36 6.76 -3.38
C TYR A 85 -8.68 6.31 -2.72
N LYS A 86 -8.85 4.98 -2.64
CA LYS A 86 -9.93 4.33 -1.90
C LYS A 86 -9.33 3.22 -1.07
N PHE A 87 -9.54 3.30 0.25
CA PHE A 87 -9.15 2.21 1.15
C PHE A 87 -9.93 0.94 0.77
N ARG A 88 -9.23 -0.18 0.66
CA ARG A 88 -9.81 -1.48 0.32
C ARG A 88 -9.22 -2.55 1.21
N THR A 89 -10.07 -3.44 1.71
CA THR A 89 -9.66 -4.68 2.36
C THR A 89 -9.31 -5.74 1.32
N LEU A 90 -8.61 -6.81 1.72
CA LEU A 90 -8.12 -7.85 0.80
C LEU A 90 -9.22 -8.47 -0.10
N PRO A 91 -10.42 -8.82 0.39
CA PRO A 91 -11.50 -9.33 -0.48
C PRO A 91 -11.91 -8.38 -1.60
N ASN A 92 -11.67 -7.07 -1.42
CA ASN A 92 -12.02 -6.02 -2.38
C ASN A 92 -10.80 -5.47 -3.14
N PHE A 93 -9.60 -5.99 -2.87
CA PHE A 93 -8.37 -5.48 -3.46
C PHE A 93 -8.18 -5.97 -4.90
N ILE A 94 -8.43 -7.25 -5.14
CA ILE A 94 -8.33 -7.86 -6.47
C ILE A 94 -9.58 -7.51 -7.26
N SER A 95 -9.40 -6.99 -8.48
CA SER A 95 -10.52 -6.73 -9.38
C SER A 95 -11.21 -8.02 -9.78
N GLU A 96 -12.54 -8.03 -9.87
CA GLU A 96 -13.31 -9.17 -10.38
C GLU A 96 -12.80 -9.66 -11.75
N SER A 97 -12.32 -8.74 -12.59
CA SER A 97 -11.73 -9.07 -13.90
C SER A 97 -10.50 -9.96 -13.82
N MET A 98 -9.85 -10.07 -12.64
CA MET A 98 -8.70 -10.92 -12.37
C MET A 98 -9.09 -12.23 -11.65
N HIS A 99 -10.37 -12.60 -11.67
CA HIS A 99 -10.82 -13.87 -11.11
C HIS A 99 -10.75 -14.97 -12.19
N PRO A 100 -10.47 -16.23 -11.82
CA PRO A 100 -10.32 -17.34 -12.75
C PRO A 100 -11.56 -17.55 -13.62
N ASN A 101 -12.76 -17.46 -13.01
CA ASN A 101 -14.04 -17.60 -13.70
C ASN A 101 -14.30 -16.50 -14.75
N LYS A 102 -13.78 -15.28 -14.57
CA LYS A 102 -13.87 -14.20 -15.57
C LYS A 102 -12.90 -14.37 -16.74
N ASN A 103 -11.91 -15.24 -16.58
CA ASN A 103 -10.87 -15.50 -17.56
C ASN A 103 -10.96 -16.89 -18.20
N ASN A 104 -12.05 -17.64 -17.95
CA ASN A 104 -12.27 -19.01 -18.42
C ASN A 104 -11.11 -19.96 -18.05
N ARG A 105 -10.58 -19.85 -16.83
CA ARG A 105 -9.51 -20.69 -16.28
C ARG A 105 -9.97 -21.46 -15.06
N THR A 106 -9.36 -22.61 -14.82
CA THR A 106 -9.50 -23.33 -13.54
C THR A 106 -8.63 -22.69 -12.46
N ASP A 107 -8.90 -23.00 -11.19
CA ASP A 107 -8.07 -22.53 -10.07
C ASP A 107 -6.61 -23.03 -10.19
N ASP A 108 -6.39 -24.28 -10.60
CA ASP A 108 -5.03 -24.83 -10.77
C ASP A 108 -4.24 -24.12 -11.88
N GLU A 109 -4.91 -23.73 -12.97
CA GLU A 109 -4.29 -22.92 -14.02
C GLU A 109 -4.02 -21.50 -13.51
N TRP A 110 -4.96 -20.91 -12.78
CA TRP A 110 -4.84 -19.55 -12.26
C TRP A 110 -3.74 -19.44 -11.22
N ASN A 111 -3.57 -20.45 -10.36
CA ASN A 111 -2.49 -20.48 -9.38
C ASN A 111 -1.09 -20.48 -10.02
N LYS A 112 -0.95 -20.98 -11.26
CA LYS A 112 0.32 -20.92 -12.00
C LYS A 112 0.57 -19.56 -12.67
N ILE A 113 -0.49 -18.81 -12.98
CA ILE A 113 -0.42 -17.55 -13.73
C ILE A 113 -0.44 -16.34 -12.79
N TYR A 114 -1.31 -16.37 -11.79
CA TYR A 114 -1.55 -15.30 -10.84
C TYR A 114 -1.78 -15.87 -9.42
N PRO A 115 -0.74 -16.48 -8.81
CA PRO A 115 -0.84 -17.12 -7.49
C PRO A 115 -1.31 -16.17 -6.38
N ILE A 116 -1.03 -14.87 -6.53
CA ILE A 116 -1.46 -13.80 -5.60
C ILE A 116 -2.97 -13.85 -5.33
N TYR A 117 -3.80 -14.27 -6.31
CA TYR A 117 -5.23 -14.45 -6.07
C TYR A 117 -5.53 -15.48 -4.99
N HIS A 118 -4.86 -16.63 -5.00
CA HIS A 118 -5.07 -17.66 -3.99
C HIS A 118 -4.33 -17.33 -2.69
N ASP A 119 -3.08 -16.88 -2.78
CA ASP A 119 -2.24 -16.59 -1.62
C ASP A 119 -2.83 -15.48 -0.74
N LEU A 120 -3.33 -14.40 -1.35
CA LEU A 120 -3.93 -13.29 -0.58
C LEU A 120 -5.24 -13.71 0.10
N ASN A 121 -6.08 -14.50 -0.57
CA ASN A 121 -7.32 -15.00 0.01
C ASN A 121 -7.04 -16.01 1.14
N ALA A 122 -6.07 -16.90 0.94
CA ALA A 122 -5.63 -17.83 1.98
C ALA A 122 -5.09 -17.10 3.20
N TYR A 123 -4.25 -16.07 2.99
CA TYR A 123 -3.74 -15.23 4.07
C TYR A 123 -4.87 -14.48 4.79
N TRP A 124 -5.80 -13.86 4.06
CA TRP A 124 -6.93 -13.13 4.64
C TRP A 124 -7.77 -14.02 5.56
N ASN A 125 -8.05 -15.26 5.15
CA ASN A 125 -8.82 -16.22 5.93
C ASN A 125 -8.17 -16.61 7.27
N ILE A 126 -6.85 -16.40 7.42
CA ILE A 126 -6.13 -16.67 8.67
C ILE A 126 -6.20 -15.46 9.61
N ILE A 127 -6.24 -14.24 9.08
CA ILE A 127 -6.10 -13.01 9.87
C ILE A 127 -7.43 -12.32 10.23
N GLN A 128 -8.55 -12.70 9.61
CA GLN A 128 -9.88 -12.11 9.85
C GLN A 128 -10.61 -12.74 11.05
#